data_AF-A0A4V1WG61-F1
#
_entry.id   AF-A0A4V1WG61-F1
#
_cell.length_a   1.000
_cell.length_b   1.000
_cell.length_c   1.000
_cell.angle_alpha   90.00
_cell.angle_beta   90.00
_cell.angle_gamma   90.00
#
_symmetry.space_group_name_H-M   'P 1'
#
loop_
_entity.id
_entity.type
_entity.pdbx_description
1 polymer ?
#
loop_
_entity_poly.entity_id
_entity_poly.type
_entity_poly.pdbx_seq_one_letter_code
_entity_poly.pdbx_strand_id
1 'polypeptide(L)'
;MKEMELTLREELFPHWVIYALLLTITVLSVLKYQREMVFSHISVAFFKSPSSLPNAKESLSFLGRTNWVMLLTYFAISGIAVYMLLAYYESTDYWLISLPTIVYLFQLFALFFVGFLSGEFKYVKENILLLNFSAHITGIVLIPILFIWILNPQLSEYMVMTIAAVLILFYSLRVVRGMLLAIRNKALWYYIILYLCGLEIWPIVVGYLLVSPVFIG
;
A
#
# COMPACT_ATOMS: atom_id res chain seq x y z
N MET A 1 -5.54 20.42 45.64
CA MET A 1 -5.49 20.70 44.19
C MET A 1 -4.13 20.18 43.73
N LYS A 2 -4.10 18.98 43.14
CA LYS A 2 -2.84 18.34 42.71
C LYS A 2 -2.25 19.21 41.60
N GLU A 3 -1.05 19.74 41.82
CA GLU A 3 -0.30 20.45 40.78
C GLU A 3 -0.15 19.47 39.60
N MET A 4 -0.73 19.83 38.45
CA MET A 4 -0.47 19.12 37.20
C MET A 4 0.93 19.54 36.78
N GLU A 5 1.94 18.79 37.25
CA GLU A 5 3.28 18.88 36.69
C GLU A 5 3.20 18.46 35.23
N LEU A 6 3.48 19.41 34.34
CA LEU A 6 3.61 19.17 32.91
C LEU A 6 4.88 18.34 32.70
N THR A 7 4.74 17.02 32.70
CA THR A 7 5.84 16.13 32.35
C THR A 7 6.12 16.24 30.86
N LEU A 8 7.40 16.38 30.51
CA LEU A 8 7.82 16.39 29.11
C LEU A 8 7.48 15.01 28.51
N ARG A 9 6.73 15.00 27.41
CA ARG A 9 6.37 13.76 26.72
C ARG A 9 7.64 13.12 26.17
N GLU A 10 7.85 11.85 26.47
CA GLU A 10 8.89 11.05 25.83
C GLU A 10 8.56 10.91 24.33
N GLU A 11 9.42 11.46 23.49
CA GLU A 11 9.28 11.41 22.04
C GLU A 11 9.88 10.12 21.49
N LEU A 12 9.01 9.17 21.18
CA LEU A 12 9.40 7.91 20.51
C LEU A 12 9.82 8.13 19.06
N PHE A 13 9.34 9.21 18.42
CA PHE A 13 9.60 9.49 17.00
C PHE A 13 10.13 10.90 16.81
N PRO A 14 11.07 11.10 15.88
CA PRO A 14 11.60 12.42 15.59
C PRO A 14 10.56 13.31 14.90
N HIS A 15 10.65 14.61 15.18
CA HIS A 15 9.72 15.64 14.70
C HIS A 15 9.53 15.69 13.17
N TRP A 16 10.54 15.30 12.39
CA TRP A 16 10.46 15.31 10.93
C TRP A 16 9.35 14.40 10.39
N VAL A 17 9.00 13.33 11.11
CA VAL A 17 7.92 12.41 10.74
C VAL A 17 6.56 13.13 10.70
N ILE A 18 6.32 14.02 11.67
CA ILE A 18 5.08 14.80 11.75
C ILE A 18 4.98 15.75 10.55
N TYR A 19 6.07 16.46 10.24
CA TYR A 19 6.09 17.37 9.09
C TYR A 19 5.88 16.62 7.77
N ALA A 20 6.48 15.43 7.62
CA ALA A 20 6.30 14.59 6.45
C ALA A 20 4.84 14.13 6.31
N LEU A 21 4.20 13.66 7.38
CA LEU A 21 2.80 13.26 7.37
C LEU A 21 1.86 14.43 7.05
N LEU A 22 2.06 15.59 7.68
CA LEU A 22 1.28 16.79 7.38
C LEU A 22 1.40 17.18 5.91
N LEU A 23 2.61 17.15 5.35
CA LEU A 23 2.84 17.41 3.93
C LEU A 23 2.04 16.44 3.04
N THR A 24 2.05 15.14 3.37
CA THR A 24 1.27 14.15 2.59
C THR A 24 -0.24 14.40 2.66
N ILE A 25 -0.77 14.81 3.82
CA ILE A 25 -2.18 15.22 3.96
C ILE A 25 -2.47 16.45 3.12
N THR A 26 -1.60 17.45 3.13
CA THR A 26 -1.78 18.67 2.34
C THR A 26 -1.83 18.33 0.84
N VAL A 27 -0.91 17.49 0.36
CA VAL A 27 -0.90 17.03 -1.03
C VAL A 27 -2.19 16.27 -1.37
N LEU A 28 -2.65 15.36 -0.50
CA LEU A 28 -3.90 14.63 -0.71
C LEU A 28 -5.13 15.55 -0.70
N SER A 29 -5.13 16.57 0.16
CA SER A 29 -6.22 17.54 0.25
C SER A 29 -6.31 18.40 -1.01
N VAL A 30 -5.17 18.85 -1.54
CA VAL A 30 -5.10 19.56 -2.82
C VAL A 30 -5.58 18.67 -3.97
N LEU A 31 -5.15 17.41 -4.01
CA LEU A 31 -5.63 16.45 -5.00
C LEU A 31 -7.14 16.22 -4.92
N LYS A 32 -7.68 16.06 -3.70
CA LYS A 32 -9.12 15.87 -3.49
C LYS A 32 -9.91 17.08 -3.98
N TYR A 33 -9.43 18.28 -3.70
CA TYR A 33 -10.06 19.52 -4.18
C TYR A 33 -10.06 19.61 -5.72
N GLN A 34 -8.95 19.23 -6.37
CA GLN A 34 -8.85 19.28 -7.84
C GLN A 34 -9.64 18.17 -8.55
N ARG A 35 -9.74 16.98 -7.94
CA ARG A 35 -10.23 15.75 -8.58
C ARG A 35 -11.13 14.94 -7.65
N GLU A 36 -12.20 15.56 -7.15
CA GLU A 36 -13.14 14.92 -6.21
C GLU A 36 -13.71 13.59 -6.73
N MET A 37 -13.99 13.50 -8.04
CA MET A 37 -14.49 12.27 -8.67
C MET A 37 -13.52 11.08 -8.53
N VAL A 38 -12.21 11.32 -8.41
CA VAL A 38 -11.24 10.24 -8.21
C VAL A 38 -11.41 9.60 -6.83
N PHE A 39 -11.67 10.39 -5.79
CA PHE A 39 -11.91 9.87 -4.45
C PHE A 39 -13.25 9.13 -4.34
N SER A 40 -14.29 9.60 -5.02
CA SER A 40 -15.56 8.86 -5.09
C SER A 40 -15.41 7.56 -5.88
N HIS A 41 -14.60 7.54 -6.93
CA HIS A 41 -14.29 6.29 -7.64
C HIS A 41 -13.46 5.32 -6.81
N ILE A 42 -12.52 5.80 -5.99
CA ILE A 42 -11.75 4.95 -5.07
C ILE A 42 -12.68 4.31 -4.02
N SER A 43 -13.60 5.09 -3.43
CA SER A 43 -14.54 4.55 -2.45
C SER A 43 -15.52 3.54 -3.06
N VAL A 44 -16.02 3.78 -4.28
CA VAL A 44 -16.87 2.83 -4.99
C VAL A 44 -16.08 1.60 -5.45
N ALA A 45 -14.82 1.77 -5.87
CA ALA A 45 -13.91 0.66 -6.21
C ALA A 45 -13.60 -0.23 -4.99
N PHE A 46 -13.81 0.28 -3.77
CA PHE A 46 -13.74 -0.55 -2.56
C PHE A 46 -14.92 -1.53 -2.43
N PHE A 47 -16.05 -1.30 -3.11
CA PHE A 47 -17.20 -2.23 -3.05
C PHE A 47 -17.50 -2.91 -4.40
N LYS A 48 -17.12 -2.29 -5.52
CA LYS A 48 -17.35 -2.80 -6.88
C LYS A 48 -16.03 -2.96 -7.62
N SER A 49 -15.92 -4.00 -8.45
CA SER A 49 -14.73 -4.23 -9.27
C SER A 49 -14.49 -3.03 -10.20
N PRO A 50 -13.23 -2.57 -10.39
CA PRO A 50 -12.94 -1.40 -11.22
C PRO A 50 -13.39 -1.53 -12.69
N SER A 51 -13.63 -2.76 -13.16
CA SER A 51 -14.13 -3.05 -14.50
C SER A 51 -15.59 -2.63 -14.75
N SER A 52 -16.39 -2.38 -13.70
CA SER A 52 -17.77 -1.91 -13.84
C SER A 52 -17.92 -0.38 -13.87
N LEU A 53 -16.82 0.36 -13.77
CA LEU A 53 -16.79 1.82 -13.75
C LEU A 53 -16.08 2.36 -15.01
N PRO A 54 -16.78 2.54 -16.14
CA PRO A 54 -16.17 3.02 -17.39
C PRO A 54 -15.44 4.37 -17.22
N ASN A 55 -15.96 5.27 -16.39
CA ASN A 55 -15.35 6.59 -16.13
C ASN A 55 -14.11 6.55 -15.20
N ALA A 56 -13.90 5.45 -14.46
CA ALA A 56 -12.72 5.28 -13.61
C ALA A 56 -11.48 4.92 -14.44
N LYS A 57 -11.63 4.21 -15.57
CA LYS A 57 -10.52 3.85 -16.47
C LYS A 57 -9.87 5.07 -17.13
N GLU A 58 -10.62 6.14 -17.35
CA GLU A 58 -10.16 7.36 -18.02
C GLU A 58 -9.52 8.35 -17.04
N SER A 59 -10.14 8.54 -15.87
CA SER A 59 -9.62 9.42 -14.81
C SER A 59 -8.39 8.87 -14.09
N LEU A 60 -8.25 7.53 -14.01
CA LEU A 60 -7.11 6.83 -13.42
C LEU A 60 -6.33 6.03 -14.46
N SER A 61 -6.15 6.62 -15.64
CA SER A 61 -5.14 6.18 -16.59
C SER A 61 -3.82 5.89 -15.86
N PHE A 62 -3.17 4.78 -16.20
CA PHE A 62 -1.88 4.38 -15.62
C PHE A 62 -0.83 5.50 -15.66
N LEU A 63 -0.84 6.30 -16.74
CA LEU A 63 0.04 7.45 -16.95
C LEU A 63 -0.56 8.80 -16.51
N GLY A 64 -1.74 8.79 -15.89
CA GLY A 64 -2.38 10.00 -15.39
C GLY A 64 -1.56 10.66 -14.28
N ARG A 65 -1.40 11.98 -14.34
CA ARG A 65 -0.69 12.75 -13.31
C ARG A 65 -1.24 12.48 -11.90
N THR A 66 -2.56 12.38 -11.76
CA THR A 66 -3.22 12.07 -10.48
C THR A 66 -2.79 10.72 -9.91
N ASN A 67 -2.71 9.67 -10.74
CA ASN A 67 -2.30 8.35 -10.31
C ASN A 67 -0.86 8.37 -9.76
N TRP A 68 0.05 9.06 -10.44
CA TRP A 68 1.44 9.21 -9.99
C TRP A 68 1.58 9.95 -8.67
N VAL A 69 0.86 11.06 -8.49
CA VAL A 69 0.90 11.80 -7.22
C VAL A 69 0.35 10.92 -6.09
N MET A 70 -0.73 10.18 -6.33
CA MET A 70 -1.27 9.26 -5.33
C MET A 70 -0.31 8.08 -5.02
N LEU A 71 0.38 7.53 -6.02
CA LEU A 71 1.39 6.50 -5.79
C LEU A 71 2.56 7.05 -4.97
N LEU A 72 3.01 8.28 -5.25
CA LEU A 72 4.04 8.94 -4.47
C LEU A 72 3.60 9.11 -3.01
N THR A 73 2.35 9.52 -2.77
CA THR A 73 1.83 9.59 -1.40
C THR A 73 1.83 8.22 -0.72
N TYR A 74 1.44 7.15 -1.43
CA TYR A 74 1.53 5.79 -0.90
C TYR A 74 2.97 5.40 -0.53
N PHE A 75 3.96 5.65 -1.41
CA PHE A 75 5.37 5.32 -1.13
C PHE A 75 5.91 6.12 0.06
N ALA A 76 5.57 7.40 0.17
CA ALA A 76 5.96 8.24 1.29
C ALA A 76 5.35 7.72 2.62
N ILE A 77 4.04 7.49 2.65
CA ILE A 77 3.33 7.06 3.86
C ILE A 77 3.74 5.64 4.30
N SER A 78 3.87 4.71 3.34
CA SER A 78 4.32 3.35 3.64
C SER A 78 5.80 3.32 4.07
N GLY A 79 6.66 4.14 3.49
CA GLY A 79 8.04 4.31 3.94
C GLY A 79 8.11 4.88 5.37
N ILE A 80 7.28 5.88 5.69
CA ILE A 80 7.16 6.41 7.06
C ILE A 80 6.68 5.33 8.02
N ALA A 81 5.69 4.51 7.63
CA ALA A 81 5.20 3.41 8.46
C ALA A 81 6.31 2.40 8.79
N VAL A 82 7.13 2.02 7.79
CA VAL A 82 8.28 1.14 8.02
C VAL A 82 9.33 1.81 8.88
N TYR A 83 9.63 3.10 8.65
CA TYR A 83 10.56 3.84 9.50
C TYR A 83 10.12 3.85 10.97
N MET A 84 8.84 4.10 11.24
CA MET A 84 8.29 4.07 12.60
C MET A 84 8.37 2.67 13.22
N LEU A 85 8.19 1.61 12.43
CA LEU A 85 8.41 0.23 12.89
C LEU A 85 9.88 -0.03 13.25
N LEU A 86 10.82 0.38 12.39
CA LEU A 86 12.26 0.22 12.67
C LEU A 86 12.69 0.99 13.92
N ALA A 87 12.19 2.22 14.07
CA ALA A 87 12.45 3.04 15.26
C ALA A 87 11.89 2.39 16.53
N TYR A 88 10.70 1.79 16.46
CA TYR A 88 10.10 1.07 17.60
C TYR A 88 10.88 -0.19 18.01
N TYR A 89 11.43 -0.92 17.04
CA TYR A 89 12.27 -2.12 17.29
C TYR A 89 13.76 -1.81 17.46
N GLU A 90 14.15 -0.53 17.51
CA GLU A 90 15.54 -0.07 17.60
C GLU A 90 16.47 -0.68 16.53
N SER A 91 15.92 -1.01 15.36
CA SER A 91 16.67 -1.58 14.24
C SER A 91 17.32 -0.47 13.40
N THR A 92 18.56 -0.69 12.97
CA THR A 92 19.35 0.25 12.16
C THR A 92 19.28 -0.04 10.65
N ASP A 93 18.46 -1.00 10.24
CA ASP A 93 18.29 -1.42 8.85
C ASP A 93 17.43 -0.45 8.02
N TYR A 94 17.91 0.80 7.87
CA TYR A 94 17.17 1.86 7.17
C TYR A 94 16.88 1.56 5.69
N TRP A 95 17.60 0.62 5.09
CA TRP A 95 17.32 0.16 3.71
C TRP A 95 15.90 -0.43 3.58
N LEU A 96 15.34 -0.99 4.66
CA LEU A 96 13.99 -1.56 4.70
C LEU A 96 12.89 -0.52 4.47
N ILE A 97 13.16 0.78 4.63
CA ILE A 97 12.20 1.87 4.30
C ILE A 97 11.75 1.78 2.84
N SER A 98 12.63 1.29 1.95
CA SER A 98 12.33 1.12 0.52
C SER A 98 11.48 -0.11 0.20
N LEU A 99 11.27 -1.01 1.16
CA LEU A 99 10.60 -2.31 0.97
C LEU A 99 9.20 -2.18 0.34
N PRO A 100 8.29 -1.30 0.78
CA PRO A 100 6.97 -1.17 0.16
C PRO A 100 7.05 -0.77 -1.31
N THR A 101 8.03 0.07 -1.67
CA THR A 101 8.28 0.50 -3.04
C THR A 101 8.82 -0.65 -3.89
N ILE A 102 9.79 -1.41 -3.36
CA ILE A 102 10.36 -2.58 -4.04
C ILE A 102 9.29 -3.63 -4.28
N VAL A 103 8.47 -3.95 -3.28
CA VAL A 103 7.38 -4.93 -3.40
C VAL A 103 6.36 -4.49 -4.45
N TYR A 104 5.98 -3.22 -4.46
CA TYR A 104 5.07 -2.67 -5.46
C TYR A 104 5.66 -2.75 -6.88
N LEU A 105 6.91 -2.31 -7.07
CA LEU A 105 7.58 -2.33 -8.37
C LEU A 105 7.79 -3.76 -8.88
N PHE A 106 8.13 -4.69 -7.98
CA PHE A 106 8.25 -6.10 -8.32
C PHE A 106 6.92 -6.68 -8.82
N GLN A 107 5.81 -6.41 -8.13
CA GLN A 107 4.49 -6.87 -8.57
C GLN A 107 4.05 -6.24 -9.90
N LEU A 108 4.38 -4.96 -10.11
CA LEU A 108 4.13 -4.28 -11.38
C LEU A 108 4.95 -4.92 -12.51
N PHE A 109 6.22 -5.20 -12.27
CA PHE A 109 7.10 -5.89 -13.22
C PHE A 109 6.60 -7.29 -13.55
N ALA A 110 6.19 -8.07 -12.55
CA ALA A 110 5.61 -9.40 -12.74
C ALA A 110 4.35 -9.34 -13.63
N LEU A 111 3.47 -8.36 -13.41
CA LEU A 111 2.29 -8.13 -14.25
C LEU A 111 2.67 -7.80 -15.70
N PHE A 112 3.64 -6.91 -15.90
CA PHE A 112 4.12 -6.58 -17.25
C PHE A 112 4.74 -7.79 -17.95
N PHE A 113 5.52 -8.59 -17.22
CA PHE A 113 6.15 -9.80 -17.75
C PHE A 113 5.11 -10.84 -18.20
N VAL A 114 4.09 -11.08 -17.36
CA VAL A 114 2.96 -11.96 -17.73
C VAL A 114 2.18 -11.40 -18.93
N GLY A 115 1.99 -10.07 -19.00
CA GLY A 115 1.34 -9.42 -20.14
C GLY A 115 2.12 -9.59 -21.44
N PHE A 116 3.44 -9.46 -21.37
CA PHE A 116 4.33 -9.67 -22.50
C PHE A 116 4.32 -11.12 -22.99
N LEU A 117 4.38 -12.11 -22.08
CA LEU A 117 4.37 -13.53 -22.44
C LEU A 117 3.01 -14.01 -22.97
N SER A 118 1.91 -13.52 -22.40
CA SER A 118 0.56 -13.94 -22.78
C SER A 118 0.03 -13.25 -24.04
N GLY A 119 0.59 -12.08 -24.42
CA GLY A 119 0.06 -11.24 -25.50
C GLY A 119 -1.27 -10.55 -25.17
N GLU A 120 -1.85 -10.83 -24.01
CA GLU A 120 -3.19 -10.43 -23.59
C GLU A 120 -3.16 -9.20 -22.66
N PHE A 121 -2.60 -8.10 -23.16
CA PHE A 121 -2.41 -6.86 -22.39
C PHE A 121 -3.71 -6.26 -21.85
N LYS A 122 -4.86 -6.57 -22.46
CA LYS A 122 -6.17 -6.05 -22.02
C LYS A 122 -6.51 -6.52 -20.61
N TYR A 123 -6.28 -7.80 -20.29
CA TYR A 123 -6.58 -8.36 -18.97
C TYR A 123 -5.54 -7.94 -17.92
N VAL A 124 -4.27 -7.83 -18.32
CA VAL A 124 -3.20 -7.34 -17.44
C VAL A 124 -3.42 -5.89 -17.03
N LYS A 125 -3.90 -5.03 -17.94
CA LYS A 125 -4.20 -3.63 -17.63
C LYS A 125 -5.22 -3.47 -16.51
N GLU A 126 -6.21 -4.36 -16.43
CA GLU A 126 -7.20 -4.34 -15.35
C GLU A 126 -6.60 -4.72 -13.99
N ASN A 127 -5.68 -5.69 -13.98
CA ASN A 127 -4.95 -6.08 -12.78
C ASN A 127 -3.94 -5.00 -12.32
N ILE A 128 -3.27 -4.32 -13.25
CA ILE A 128 -2.42 -3.16 -12.92
C ILE A 128 -3.25 -2.06 -12.28
N LEU A 129 -4.42 -1.76 -12.84
CA LEU A 129 -5.32 -0.76 -12.28
C LEU A 129 -5.80 -1.18 -10.87
N LEU A 130 -6.14 -2.44 -10.65
CA LEU A 130 -6.46 -2.98 -9.32
C LEU A 130 -5.29 -2.85 -8.32
N LEU A 131 -4.06 -3.12 -8.77
CA LEU A 131 -2.84 -2.92 -7.96
C LEU A 131 -2.69 -1.46 -7.53
N ASN A 132 -2.82 -0.51 -8.46
CA ASN A 132 -2.72 0.92 -8.16
C ASN A 132 -3.81 1.35 -7.14
N PHE A 133 -5.06 0.94 -7.37
CA PHE A 133 -6.16 1.23 -6.46
C PHE A 133 -5.92 0.70 -5.05
N SER A 134 -5.42 -0.54 -4.94
CA SER A 134 -5.08 -1.13 -3.64
C SER A 134 -4.01 -0.30 -2.93
N ALA A 135 -2.95 0.09 -3.64
CA ALA A 135 -1.88 0.92 -3.08
C ALA A 135 -2.40 2.28 -2.58
N HIS A 136 -3.24 2.95 -3.38
CA HIS A 136 -3.85 4.23 -3.01
C HIS A 136 -4.66 4.14 -1.72
N ILE A 137 -5.50 3.11 -1.60
CA ILE A 137 -6.35 2.92 -0.44
C ILE A 137 -5.50 2.59 0.79
N THR A 138 -4.52 1.68 0.66
CA THR A 138 -3.60 1.35 1.75
C THR A 138 -2.85 2.60 2.23
N GLY A 139 -2.38 3.46 1.33
CA GLY A 139 -1.76 4.73 1.68
C GLY A 139 -2.69 5.65 2.48
N ILE A 140 -3.91 5.86 2.01
CA ILE A 140 -4.91 6.71 2.68
C ILE A 140 -5.26 6.17 4.08
N VAL A 141 -5.42 4.85 4.23
CA VAL A 141 -5.81 4.23 5.50
C VAL A 141 -4.67 4.22 6.51
N LEU A 142 -3.41 4.17 6.07
CA LEU A 142 -2.26 4.23 6.97
C LEU A 142 -2.11 5.59 7.65
N ILE A 143 -2.48 6.70 6.99
CA ILE A 143 -2.34 8.06 7.55
C ILE A 143 -2.96 8.21 8.96
N PRO A 144 -4.27 7.95 9.17
CA PRO A 144 -4.86 8.09 10.49
C PRO A 144 -4.23 7.16 11.53
N ILE A 145 -3.81 5.95 11.13
CA ILE A 145 -3.15 4.99 12.04
C ILE A 145 -1.80 5.55 12.52
N LEU A 146 -0.98 6.07 11.60
CA LEU A 146 0.31 6.66 11.95
C LEU A 146 0.15 7.92 12.81
N PHE A 147 -0.86 8.75 12.53
CA PHE A 147 -1.18 9.90 13.38
C PHE A 147 -1.57 9.49 14.80
N ILE A 148 -2.43 8.48 14.94
CA ILE A 148 -2.83 7.97 16.26
C ILE A 148 -1.61 7.44 17.02
N TRP A 149 -0.70 6.75 16.31
CA TRP A 149 0.52 6.20 16.92
C TRP A 149 1.46 7.30 17.44
N ILE A 150 1.73 8.34 16.63
CA ILE A 150 2.54 9.49 17.07
C ILE A 150 1.88 10.20 18.25
N LEU A 151 0.55 10.36 18.21
CA LEU A 151 -0.21 11.03 19.26
C LEU A 151 -0.39 10.16 20.51
N ASN A 152 -0.09 8.86 20.49
CA ASN A 152 -0.29 7.96 21.64
C ASN A 152 0.83 6.90 21.69
N PRO A 153 2.06 7.28 22.06
CA PRO A 153 3.19 6.35 22.14
C PRO A 153 2.94 5.20 23.11
N GLN A 154 2.08 5.37 24.12
CA GLN A 154 1.71 4.33 25.08
C GLN A 154 0.99 3.14 24.41
N LEU A 155 0.42 3.31 23.22
CA LEU A 155 -0.29 2.28 22.47
C LEU A 155 0.58 1.58 21.43
N SER A 156 1.90 1.75 21.47
CA SER A 156 2.78 1.30 20.39
C SER A 156 2.64 -0.18 20.03
N GLU A 157 2.54 -1.07 21.02
CA GLU A 157 2.32 -2.50 20.78
C GLU A 157 1.05 -2.77 19.95
N TYR A 158 -0.06 -2.11 20.31
CA TYR A 158 -1.33 -2.23 19.58
C TYR A 158 -1.24 -1.60 18.18
N MET A 159 -0.47 -0.52 18.01
CA MET A 159 -0.29 0.14 16.71
C MET A 159 0.48 -0.75 15.73
N VAL A 160 1.53 -1.45 16.19
CA VAL A 160 2.26 -2.42 15.38
C VAL A 160 1.32 -3.54 14.91
N MET A 161 0.55 -4.13 15.82
CA MET A 161 -0.43 -5.17 15.47
C MET A 161 -1.49 -4.64 14.49
N THR A 162 -1.96 -3.39 14.68
CA THR A 162 -2.95 -2.76 13.82
C THR A 162 -2.42 -2.55 12.41
N ILE A 163 -1.19 -2.03 12.25
CA ILE A 163 -0.55 -1.86 10.94
C ILE A 163 -0.42 -3.22 10.24
N ALA A 164 0.09 -4.24 10.94
CA ALA A 164 0.21 -5.58 10.38
C ALA A 164 -1.15 -6.16 9.94
N ALA A 165 -2.17 -6.06 10.80
CA ALA A 165 -3.52 -6.54 10.48
C ALA A 165 -4.13 -5.83 9.27
N VAL A 166 -3.96 -4.51 9.17
CA VAL A 166 -4.43 -3.71 8.04
C VAL A 166 -3.73 -4.11 6.75
N LEU A 167 -2.39 -4.25 6.76
CA LEU A 167 -1.63 -4.70 5.60
C LEU A 167 -2.05 -6.10 5.14
N ILE A 168 -2.21 -7.05 6.07
CA ILE A 168 -2.68 -8.41 5.78
C ILE A 168 -4.10 -8.38 5.19
N LEU A 169 -5.00 -7.60 5.77
CA LEU A 169 -6.38 -7.47 5.30
C LEU A 169 -6.43 -6.93 3.86
N PHE A 170 -5.73 -5.83 3.57
CA PHE A 170 -5.68 -5.25 2.22
C PHE A 170 -5.02 -6.18 1.20
N TYR A 171 -3.95 -6.87 1.60
CA TYR A 171 -3.32 -7.87 0.75
C TYR A 171 -4.29 -9.02 0.41
N SER A 172 -4.98 -9.55 1.42
CA SER A 172 -5.95 -10.64 1.25
C SER A 172 -7.13 -10.22 0.36
N LEU A 173 -7.68 -9.02 0.57
CA LEU A 173 -8.74 -8.46 -0.27
C LEU A 173 -8.31 -8.32 -1.72
N ARG A 174 -7.06 -7.91 -1.97
CA ARG A 174 -6.51 -7.82 -3.31
C ARG A 174 -6.38 -9.20 -3.96
N VAL A 175 -5.85 -10.19 -3.24
CA VAL A 175 -5.70 -11.57 -3.75
C VAL A 175 -7.04 -12.12 -4.18
N VAL A 176 -8.04 -12.06 -3.31
CA VAL A 176 -9.41 -12.53 -3.61
C VAL A 176 -9.97 -11.83 -4.84
N ARG A 177 -9.78 -10.52 -4.99
CA ARG A 177 -10.24 -9.77 -6.16
C ARG A 177 -9.50 -10.13 -7.44
N GLY A 178 -8.18 -10.33 -7.36
CA GLY A 178 -7.36 -10.79 -8.47
C GLY A 178 -7.85 -12.15 -8.99
N MET A 179 -8.11 -13.09 -8.07
CA MET A 179 -8.68 -14.40 -8.39
C MET A 179 -10.07 -14.28 -9.04
N LEU A 180 -10.98 -13.49 -8.46
CA LEU A 180 -12.32 -13.29 -9.02
C LEU A 180 -12.28 -12.67 -10.43
N LEU A 181 -11.35 -11.74 -10.68
CA LEU A 181 -11.18 -11.12 -11.99
C LEU A 181 -10.63 -12.13 -13.01
N ALA A 182 -9.68 -12.97 -12.62
CA ALA A 182 -9.15 -14.03 -13.46
C ALA A 182 -10.23 -15.05 -13.85
N ILE A 183 -11.09 -15.46 -12.90
CA ILE A 183 -12.21 -16.37 -13.14
C ILE A 183 -13.23 -15.75 -14.11
N ARG A 184 -13.61 -14.48 -13.90
CA ARG A 184 -14.60 -13.79 -14.76
C ARG A 184 -14.13 -13.63 -16.21
N ASN A 185 -12.84 -13.47 -16.42
CA ASN A 185 -12.27 -13.24 -17.75
C ASN A 185 -12.08 -14.52 -18.57
N LYS A 186 -12.52 -15.70 -18.07
CA LYS A 186 -12.37 -17.01 -18.72
C LYS A 186 -10.94 -17.26 -19.22
N ALA A 187 -9.95 -16.71 -18.53
CA ALA A 187 -8.55 -16.97 -18.84
C ALA A 187 -8.32 -18.48 -18.74
N LEU A 188 -7.67 -19.07 -19.75
CA LEU A 188 -7.32 -20.50 -19.73
C LEU A 188 -6.64 -20.81 -18.40
N TRP A 189 -7.02 -21.91 -17.73
CA TRP A 189 -6.55 -22.30 -16.40
C TRP A 189 -5.02 -22.23 -16.24
N TYR A 190 -4.28 -22.45 -17.32
CA TYR A 190 -2.82 -22.30 -17.37
C TYR A 190 -2.33 -20.88 -17.04
N TYR A 191 -3.00 -19.83 -17.51
CA TYR A 191 -2.65 -18.43 -17.22
C TYR A 191 -3.00 -18.03 -15.79
N ILE A 192 -3.99 -18.67 -15.17
CA ILE A 192 -4.33 -18.48 -13.75
C ILE A 192 -3.18 -19.01 -12.88
N ILE A 193 -2.65 -20.19 -13.20
CA ILE A 193 -1.51 -20.79 -12.50
C ILE A 193 -0.24 -19.93 -12.69
N LEU A 194 0.04 -19.46 -13.91
CA LEU A 194 1.19 -18.58 -14.18
C LEU A 194 1.06 -17.23 -13.42
N TYR A 195 -0.16 -16.70 -13.30
CA TYR A 195 -0.46 -15.48 -12.56
C TYR A 195 -0.32 -15.67 -11.04
N LEU A 196 -0.86 -16.75 -10.47
CA LEU A 196 -0.68 -17.13 -9.05
C LEU A 196 0.81 -17.35 -8.72
N CYS A 197 1.54 -18.07 -9.58
CA CYS A 197 2.96 -18.34 -9.36
C CYS A 197 3.83 -17.07 -9.43
N GLY A 198 3.52 -16.11 -10.31
CA GLY A 198 4.29 -14.86 -10.45
C GLY A 198 3.95 -13.77 -9.42
N LEU A 199 2.68 -13.68 -8.98
CA LEU A 199 2.20 -12.59 -8.14
C LEU A 199 2.03 -12.96 -6.66
N GLU A 200 1.92 -14.25 -6.33
CA GLU A 200 1.48 -14.72 -5.02
C GLU A 200 2.56 -15.52 -4.26
N ILE A 201 3.28 -16.41 -4.94
CA ILE A 201 4.31 -17.26 -4.30
C ILE A 201 5.59 -16.46 -4.02
N TRP A 202 6.03 -15.61 -4.96
CA TRP A 202 7.31 -14.91 -4.84
C TRP A 202 7.36 -13.90 -3.67
N PRO A 203 6.36 -13.04 -3.42
CA PRO A 203 6.36 -12.12 -2.28
C PRO A 203 6.33 -12.86 -0.93
N ILE A 204 5.61 -13.98 -0.85
CA ILE A 204 5.57 -14.83 0.35
C ILE A 204 6.94 -15.49 0.57
N VAL A 205 7.59 -15.95 -0.49
CA VAL A 205 8.95 -16.52 -0.42
C VAL A 205 9.97 -15.47 0.00
N VAL A 206 9.90 -14.24 -0.54
CA VAL A 206 10.76 -13.12 -0.11
C VAL A 206 10.50 -12.74 1.34
N GLY A 207 9.23 -12.65 1.76
CA GLY A 207 8.87 -12.40 3.16
C GLY A 207 9.38 -13.50 4.10
N TYR A 208 9.25 -14.76 3.70
CA TYR A 208 9.79 -15.91 4.44
C TYR A 208 11.33 -15.88 4.52
N LEU A 209 12.01 -15.53 3.43
CA LEU A 209 13.47 -15.38 3.39
C LEU A 209 13.97 -14.22 4.28
N LEU A 210 13.21 -13.13 4.37
CA LEU A 210 13.54 -11.98 5.21
C LEU A 210 13.29 -12.22 6.70
N VAL A 211 12.30 -13.06 7.05
CA VAL A 211 12.00 -13.45 8.45
C VAL A 211 12.86 -14.65 8.88
N SER A 212 13.40 -15.41 7.94
CA SER A 212 14.29 -16.54 8.19
C SER A 212 15.60 -16.07 8.84
N PRO A 213 16.00 -16.64 10.00
CA PRO A 213 17.25 -16.28 10.70
C PRO A 213 18.53 -16.65 9.93
N VAL A 214 18.41 -17.28 8.76
CA VAL A 214 19.54 -17.68 7.91
C VAL A 214 20.13 -16.50 7.12
N PHE A 215 19.41 -15.37 7.00
CA PHE A 215 19.91 -14.17 6.29
C PHE A 215 20.59 -13.14 7.21
N ILE A 216 20.51 -13.32 8.54
CA ILE A 216 21.26 -12.54 9.54
C ILE A 216 22.47 -13.39 9.99
N GLY A 217 23.30 -13.77 9.03
CA GLY A 217 24.60 -14.41 9.22
C GLY A 217 25.69 -13.54 8.60
#